data_AF-A0A660LB97-F1
#
_entry.id   AF-A0A660LB97-F1
#
_cell.length_a   1.000
_cell.length_b   1.000
_cell.length_c   1.000
_cell.angle_alpha   90.00
_cell.angle_beta   90.00
_cell.angle_gamma   90.00
#
_symmetry.space_group_name_H-M   'P 1'
#
loop_
_entity.id
_entity.type
_entity.pdbx_description
1 polymer ?
#
loop_
_entity_poly.entity_id
_entity_poly.type
_entity_poly.pdbx_seq_one_letter_code
_entity_poly.pdbx_strand_id
1 'polypeptide(L)'
;MSRWARLVLLDDSGPRRRGDAWLFALAGVLVVGLIWWFFIPPRVSRPDEPVWCPKGTQRFDAREILGKDFDDGYDYARERGCTVRDFTHGGTDDEQTARISVFVRRGVITRIDGIY
;
A
#
# COMPACT_ATOMS: atom_id res chain seq x y z
N MET A 1 13.71 50.10 56.36
CA MET A 1 13.91 48.78 57.00
C MET A 1 13.37 47.71 56.08
N SER A 2 14.28 46.92 55.53
CA SER A 2 14.06 45.92 54.48
C SER A 2 13.46 44.63 55.04
N ARG A 3 12.50 44.01 54.35
CA ARG A 3 12.21 42.57 54.48
C ARG A 3 12.22 41.95 53.09
N TRP A 4 13.36 41.33 52.80
CA TRP A 4 13.63 40.54 51.63
C TRP A 4 12.95 39.17 51.73
N ALA A 5 12.57 38.68 50.55
CA ALA A 5 12.69 37.29 50.10
C ALA A 5 12.09 36.17 50.98
N ARG A 6 10.99 35.61 50.48
CA ARG A 6 10.80 34.16 50.50
C ARG A 6 10.33 33.71 49.12
N LEU A 7 11.30 33.69 48.19
CA LEU A 7 11.21 32.88 46.99
C LEU A 7 11.19 31.44 47.49
N VAL A 8 10.02 30.82 47.50
CA VAL A 8 9.88 29.39 47.73
C VAL A 8 10.62 28.73 46.57
N LEU A 9 11.71 28.06 46.94
CA LEU A 9 12.52 27.20 46.08
C LEU A 9 11.59 26.36 45.20
N LEU A 10 11.75 26.51 43.89
CA LEU A 10 11.34 25.51 42.92
C LEU A 10 12.04 24.21 43.34
N ASP A 11 11.23 23.34 43.93
CA ASP A 11 11.54 21.98 44.30
C ASP A 11 11.90 21.20 43.03
N ASP A 12 13.20 20.91 42.91
CA ASP A 12 13.76 19.65 42.43
C ASP A 12 13.03 18.95 41.27
N SER A 13 12.95 19.61 40.11
CA SER A 13 12.84 18.89 38.84
C SER A 13 14.22 18.32 38.50
N GLY A 14 14.62 17.28 39.24
CA GLY A 14 15.75 16.42 38.95
C GLY A 14 15.67 15.86 37.52
N PRO A 15 16.82 15.46 36.94
CA PRO A 15 16.92 15.14 35.52
C PRO A 15 16.07 13.91 35.19
N ARG A 16 14.89 14.13 34.57
CA ARG A 16 14.14 13.04 33.92
C ARG A 16 15.08 12.36 32.92
N ARG A 17 15.43 11.14 33.30
CA ARG A 17 16.54 10.33 32.79
C ARG A 17 16.48 10.20 31.27
N ARG A 18 17.64 10.35 30.63
CA ARG A 18 17.99 10.02 29.23
C ARG A 18 17.54 8.63 28.73
N GLY A 19 17.00 7.78 29.60
CA GLY A 19 16.63 6.40 29.31
C GLY A 19 15.32 6.21 28.57
N ASP A 20 14.44 7.22 28.45
CA ASP A 20 13.14 7.06 27.78
C ASP A 20 13.06 7.79 26.43
N ALA A 21 13.98 8.72 26.17
CA ALA A 21 13.98 9.51 24.94
C ALA A 21 14.10 8.64 23.68
N TRP A 22 14.83 7.53 23.75
CA TRP A 22 14.96 6.58 22.63
C TRP A 22 13.67 5.79 22.37
N LEU A 23 12.89 5.46 23.42
CA LEU A 23 11.59 4.82 23.27
C LEU A 23 10.59 5.75 22.58
N PHE A 24 10.56 7.04 22.97
CA PHE A 24 9.73 8.04 22.29
C PHE A 24 10.18 8.28 20.84
N ALA A 25 11.49 8.26 20.57
CA ALA A 25 12.01 8.36 19.20
C ALA A 25 11.59 7.16 18.34
N LEU A 26 11.70 5.93 18.86
CA LEU A 26 11.25 4.73 18.15
C LEU A 26 9.74 4.70 17.94
N ALA A 27 8.96 5.10 18.95
CA ALA A 27 7.51 5.26 18.83
C ALA A 27 7.15 6.29 17.77
N GLY A 28 7.87 7.42 17.72
CA GLY A 28 7.72 8.44 16.68
C GLY A 28 7.98 7.89 15.28
N VAL A 29 9.07 7.13 15.09
CA VAL A 29 9.39 6.50 13.79
C VAL A 29 8.33 5.48 13.38
N LEU A 30 7.84 4.66 14.32
CA LEU A 30 6.76 3.71 14.06
C LEU A 30 5.48 4.42 13.62
N VAL A 31 5.09 5.48 14.32
CA VAL A 31 3.90 6.27 13.97
C VAL A 31 4.06 6.92 12.60
N VAL A 32 5.21 7.52 12.31
CA VAL A 32 5.50 8.09 10.98
C VAL A 32 5.44 7.00 9.91
N GLY A 33 5.98 5.82 10.17
CA GLY A 33 5.92 4.68 9.25
C GLY A 33 4.49 4.19 9.00
N LEU A 34 3.65 4.11 10.02
CA LEU A 34 2.24 3.72 9.91
C LEU A 34 1.41 4.76 9.17
N ILE A 35 1.64 6.04 9.45
CA ILE A 35 1.02 7.16 8.73
C ILE A 35 1.45 7.10 7.26
N TRP A 36 2.74 6.99 6.98
CA TRP A 36 3.26 6.87 5.61
C TRP A 36 2.63 5.69 4.87
N TRP A 37 2.54 4.52 5.51
CA TRP A 37 1.87 3.36 4.95
C TRP A 37 0.40 3.64 4.65
N PHE A 38 -0.34 4.28 5.56
CA PHE A 38 -1.77 4.52 5.35
C PHE A 38 -2.03 5.52 4.22
N PHE A 39 -1.32 6.65 4.21
CA PHE A 39 -1.61 7.79 3.33
C PHE A 39 -0.97 7.71 1.94
N ILE A 40 0.08 6.90 1.76
CA ILE A 40 0.74 6.83 0.46
C ILE A 40 0.19 5.64 -0.33
N PRO A 41 -0.45 5.91 -1.48
CA PRO A 41 -1.00 4.85 -2.30
C PRO A 41 0.13 3.93 -2.81
N PRO A 42 -0.16 2.65 -3.04
CA PRO A 42 0.81 1.76 -3.65
C PRO A 42 1.19 2.29 -5.04
N ARG A 43 2.46 2.17 -5.41
CA ARG A 43 2.90 2.53 -6.76
C ARG A 43 2.30 1.57 -7.77
N VAL A 44 1.69 2.13 -8.80
CA VAL A 44 1.13 1.40 -9.94
C VAL A 44 2.17 1.41 -11.06
N SER A 45 2.60 0.23 -11.50
CA SER A 45 3.46 0.01 -12.65
C SER A 45 2.60 -0.34 -13.86
N ARG A 46 2.43 0.64 -14.75
CA ARG A 46 1.70 0.45 -16.00
C ARG A 46 2.67 -0.09 -17.06
N PRO A 47 2.40 -1.24 -17.69
CA PRO A 47 3.21 -1.72 -18.81
C PRO A 47 3.14 -0.72 -19.97
N ASP A 48 4.25 -0.55 -20.67
CA ASP A 48 4.37 0.36 -21.81
C ASP A 48 3.51 -0.11 -22.99
N GLU A 49 3.36 -1.43 -23.13
CA GLU A 49 2.55 -2.07 -24.16
C GLU A 49 1.13 -2.43 -23.64
N PRO A 50 0.09 -2.29 -24.49
CA PRO A 50 -1.27 -2.70 -24.14
C PRO A 50 -1.36 -4.22 -23.98
N VAL A 51 -2.03 -4.66 -22.92
CA VAL A 51 -2.20 -6.08 -22.59
C VAL A 51 -3.60 -6.50 -23.00
N TRP A 52 -3.71 -7.21 -24.11
CA TRP A 52 -4.98 -7.50 -24.79
C TRP A 52 -5.60 -8.83 -24.42
N CYS A 53 -6.69 -8.80 -23.67
CA CYS A 53 -7.38 -10.02 -23.29
C CYS A 53 -7.90 -10.82 -24.51
N PRO A 54 -7.66 -12.14 -24.58
CA PRO A 54 -7.85 -12.92 -25.80
C PRO A 54 -9.26 -13.52 -25.94
N LYS A 55 -10.12 -13.41 -24.92
CA LYS A 55 -11.43 -14.10 -24.89
C LYS A 55 -12.58 -13.12 -25.11
N GLY A 56 -13.08 -13.08 -26.35
CA GLY A 56 -14.29 -12.36 -26.72
C GLY A 56 -14.15 -11.53 -28.00
N THR A 57 -15.28 -11.03 -28.51
CA THR A 57 -15.35 -10.17 -29.71
C THR A 57 -14.85 -8.74 -29.47
N GLN A 58 -14.52 -8.38 -28.22
CA GLN A 58 -14.03 -7.05 -27.85
C GLN A 58 -12.58 -7.11 -27.36
N ARG A 59 -11.74 -6.22 -27.90
CA ARG A 59 -10.38 -5.99 -27.43
C ARG A 59 -10.44 -5.19 -26.14
N PHE A 60 -10.05 -5.80 -25.03
CA PHE A 60 -9.97 -5.16 -23.72
C PHE A 60 -8.51 -4.88 -23.36
N ASP A 61 -8.18 -3.61 -23.08
CA ASP A 61 -6.87 -3.22 -22.53
C ASP A 61 -6.88 -3.44 -21.02
N ALA A 62 -6.15 -4.45 -20.55
CA ALA A 62 -6.05 -4.76 -19.13
C ALA A 62 -5.48 -3.58 -18.31
N ARG A 63 -4.84 -2.57 -18.91
CA ARG A 63 -4.40 -1.37 -18.19
C ARG A 63 -5.54 -0.56 -17.58
N GLU A 64 -6.78 -0.79 -18.00
CA GLU A 64 -7.98 -0.14 -17.44
C GLU A 64 -8.30 -0.58 -16.00
N ILE A 65 -7.81 -1.74 -15.57
CA ILE A 65 -8.01 -2.23 -14.19
C ILE A 65 -6.86 -1.85 -13.24
N LEU A 66 -5.80 -1.22 -13.75
CA LEU A 66 -4.69 -0.73 -12.91
C LEU A 66 -5.16 0.37 -11.96
N GLY A 67 -4.76 0.25 -10.69
CA GLY A 67 -5.13 1.20 -9.63
C GLY A 67 -6.55 1.01 -9.08
N LYS A 68 -7.33 0.06 -9.62
CA LYS A 68 -8.61 -0.34 -9.04
C LYS A 68 -8.40 -1.34 -7.91
N ASP A 69 -9.39 -1.45 -7.03
CA ASP A 69 -9.50 -2.57 -6.11
C ASP A 69 -9.61 -3.89 -6.90
N PHE A 70 -9.11 -4.98 -6.30
CA PHE A 70 -9.05 -6.27 -6.96
C PHE A 70 -10.44 -6.78 -7.37
N ASP A 71 -11.43 -6.64 -6.50
CA ASP A 71 -12.80 -7.09 -6.76
C ASP A 71 -13.43 -6.27 -7.90
N ASP A 72 -13.31 -4.94 -7.86
CA ASP A 72 -13.77 -4.05 -8.92
C ASP A 72 -13.07 -4.32 -10.26
N GLY A 73 -11.76 -4.57 -10.22
CA GLY A 73 -10.98 -4.91 -11.41
C GLY A 73 -11.34 -6.27 -11.98
N TYR A 74 -11.63 -7.25 -11.12
CA TYR A 74 -12.09 -8.58 -11.49
C TYR A 74 -13.46 -8.52 -12.15
N ASP A 75 -14.43 -7.83 -11.55
CA ASP A 75 -15.78 -7.71 -12.09
C ASP A 75 -15.78 -6.96 -13.42
N TYR A 76 -15.02 -5.86 -13.52
CA TYR A 76 -14.88 -5.08 -14.75
C TYR A 76 -14.27 -5.88 -15.91
N ALA A 77 -13.29 -6.73 -15.62
CA ALA A 77 -12.69 -7.63 -16.60
C ALA A 77 -13.65 -8.78 -16.97
N ARG A 78 -14.37 -9.33 -15.98
CA ARG A 78 -15.36 -10.41 -16.16
C ARG A 78 -16.49 -9.98 -17.08
N GLU A 79 -17.02 -8.76 -16.93
CA GLU A 79 -18.01 -8.16 -17.82
C GLU A 79 -17.56 -8.11 -19.28
N ARG A 80 -16.24 -8.03 -19.52
CA ARG A 80 -15.61 -7.97 -20.85
C ARG A 80 -15.15 -9.33 -21.37
N GLY A 81 -15.48 -10.41 -20.67
CA GLY A 81 -15.11 -11.79 -21.05
C GLY A 81 -13.73 -12.23 -20.56
N CYS A 82 -13.08 -11.43 -19.70
CA CYS A 82 -11.72 -11.64 -19.24
C CYS A 82 -11.69 -12.17 -17.81
N THR A 83 -10.72 -13.04 -17.51
CA THR A 83 -10.50 -13.53 -16.15
C THR A 83 -9.21 -12.95 -15.59
N VAL A 84 -9.30 -12.35 -14.41
CA VAL A 84 -8.16 -11.77 -13.69
C VAL A 84 -7.78 -12.70 -12.54
N ARG A 85 -6.48 -12.90 -12.31
CA ARG A 85 -5.96 -13.69 -11.19
C ARG A 85 -4.86 -12.94 -10.48
N ASP A 86 -4.92 -12.92 -9.15
CA ASP A 86 -3.84 -12.43 -8.31
C ASP A 86 -2.64 -13.41 -8.37
N PHE A 87 -1.49 -12.90 -8.79
CA PHE A 87 -0.23 -13.64 -8.91
C PHE A 87 0.74 -13.35 -7.76
N THR A 88 0.35 -12.51 -6.78
CA THR A 88 1.21 -12.05 -5.67
C THR A 88 1.74 -13.18 -4.78
N HIS A 89 1.08 -14.35 -4.79
CA HIS A 89 1.45 -15.49 -3.94
C HIS A 89 1.99 -16.72 -4.69
N GLY A 90 2.36 -16.58 -5.96
CA GLY A 90 2.99 -17.66 -6.73
C GLY A 90 2.07 -18.87 -6.85
N GLY A 91 1.07 -18.78 -7.72
CA GLY A 91 0.27 -19.94 -8.07
C GLY A 91 0.92 -20.68 -9.24
N THR A 92 0.90 -22.01 -9.19
CA THR A 92 1.39 -22.88 -10.27
C THR A 92 0.68 -22.56 -11.59
N ASP A 93 1.47 -22.58 -12.67
CA ASP A 93 1.07 -22.41 -14.06
C ASP A 93 0.23 -23.62 -14.51
N ASP A 94 -1.06 -23.61 -14.18
CA ASP A 94 -2.01 -24.44 -14.90
C ASP A 94 -2.52 -23.62 -16.09
N GLU A 95 -1.96 -23.96 -17.27
CA GLU A 95 -2.30 -23.49 -18.61
C GLU A 95 -3.80 -23.19 -18.75
N GLN A 96 -4.16 -21.90 -18.73
CA GLN A 96 -5.45 -21.45 -19.23
C GLN A 96 -5.27 -20.16 -20.00
N THR A 97 -5.37 -20.30 -21.32
CA THR A 97 -5.01 -19.38 -22.42
C THR A 97 -5.82 -18.08 -22.51
N ALA A 98 -6.40 -17.63 -21.39
CA ALA A 98 -7.30 -16.48 -21.34
C ALA A 98 -7.32 -15.79 -19.97
N ARG A 99 -6.19 -15.74 -19.27
CA ARG A 99 -6.10 -15.13 -17.94
C ARG A 99 -5.12 -13.98 -17.92
N ILE A 100 -5.51 -12.87 -17.30
CA ILE A 100 -4.64 -11.73 -17.01
C ILE A 100 -4.08 -11.93 -15.60
N SER A 101 -2.75 -12.05 -15.51
CA SER A 101 -2.05 -12.11 -14.23
C SER A 101 -1.80 -10.70 -13.69
N VAL A 102 -2.29 -10.42 -12.49
CA VAL A 102 -2.13 -9.13 -11.81
C VAL A 102 -1.41 -9.27 -10.48
N PHE A 103 -0.68 -8.23 -10.09
CA PHE A 103 -0.12 -8.12 -8.74
C PHE A 103 -0.96 -7.15 -7.91
N VAL A 104 -1.37 -7.62 -6.75
CA VAL A 104 -2.23 -6.87 -5.84
C VAL A 104 -1.39 -6.42 -4.64
N ARG A 105 -1.47 -5.13 -4.32
CA ARG A 105 -0.83 -4.57 -3.13
C ARG A 105 -1.86 -3.77 -2.34
N ARG A 106 -2.11 -4.20 -1.10
CA ARG A 106 -3.13 -3.58 -0.21
C ARG A 106 -4.52 -3.55 -0.85
N GLY A 107 -4.93 -4.62 -1.53
CA GLY A 107 -6.22 -4.73 -2.22
C GLY A 107 -6.25 -4.08 -3.61
N VAL A 108 -5.24 -3.28 -3.97
CA VAL A 108 -5.20 -2.53 -5.24
C VAL A 108 -4.35 -3.25 -6.29
N ILE A 109 -4.83 -3.30 -7.52
CA ILE A 109 -4.08 -3.83 -8.68
C ILE A 109 -2.95 -2.86 -9.05
N THR A 110 -1.71 -3.30 -8.89
CA THR A 110 -0.51 -2.46 -9.08
C THR A 110 0.29 -2.77 -10.33
N ARG A 111 0.24 -4.00 -10.84
CA ARG A 111 0.98 -4.42 -12.03
C ARG A 111 0.22 -5.52 -12.76
N ILE A 112 0.43 -5.60 -14.06
CA ILE A 112 -0.04 -6.70 -14.93
C ILE A 112 1.20 -7.34 -15.56
N ASP A 113 1.30 -8.67 -15.53
CA ASP A 113 2.47 -9.41 -16.04
C ASP A 113 2.29 -9.96 -17.46
N GLY A 114 1.05 -10.12 -17.90
CA GLY A 114 0.75 -10.62 -19.23
C GLY A 114 -0.49 -11.49 -19.26
N ILE A 115 -0.68 -12.12 -20.42
CA ILE A 115 -1.78 -13.02 -20.71
C ILE A 115 -1.18 -14.36 -21.07
N TYR A 116 -1.60 -15.38 -20.33
CA TYR A 116 -1.17 -16.76 -20.51
C TYR A 116 -2.31 -17.61 -21.01
#